data_AF-A0A442SHA6-F1
#
_entry.id   AF-A0A442SHA6-F1
#
_cell.length_a   1.000
_cell.length_b   1.000
_cell.length_c   1.000
_cell.angle_alpha   90.00
_cell.angle_beta   90.00
_cell.angle_gamma   90.00
#
_symmetry.space_group_name_H-M   'P 1'
#
loop_
_entity.id
_entity.type
_entity.pdbx_description
1 polymer ?
#
loop_
_entity_poly.entity_id
_entity_poly.type
_entity_poly.pdbx_seq_one_letter_code
_entity_poly.pdbx_strand_id
1 'polypeptide(L)'
;MRKQINHARRHACFSESALRQNGYHQIGRGAFSKAFVHRDAPDVVIKVGKLYSKRLALTDGFPHFAQQLLDGEITSKFFPKVYDILIDAARGLFWCIMKRYHKQRGAKKMAEQISTTHKAITGSISGTKPIGRFRKAMEKLIDARFISDIHAGNVLWDAKGTPIVIDPICITPRYHRDFYA
;
A
#
# COMPACT_ATOMS: atom_id res chain seq x y z
N MET A 1 -18.02 7.41 8.81
CA MET A 1 -17.06 7.20 7.71
C MET A 1 -17.02 8.34 6.69
N ARG A 2 -18.09 8.66 5.94
CA ARG A 2 -18.08 9.73 4.90
C ARG A 2 -17.50 11.08 5.35
N LYS A 3 -17.86 11.55 6.55
CA LYS A 3 -17.31 12.79 7.13
C LYS A 3 -15.78 12.78 7.27
N GLN A 4 -15.20 11.66 7.70
CA GLN A 4 -13.76 11.50 7.87
C GLN A 4 -13.03 11.48 6.52
N ILE A 5 -13.60 10.80 5.52
CA ILE A 5 -13.05 10.79 4.15
C ILE A 5 -13.06 12.21 3.57
N ASN A 6 -14.17 12.94 3.71
CA ASN A 6 -14.25 14.33 3.23
C ASN A 6 -13.29 15.27 3.99
N HIS A 7 -13.11 15.05 5.28
CA HIS A 7 -12.10 15.77 6.06
C HIS A 7 -10.69 15.49 5.51
N ALA A 8 -10.36 14.24 5.23
CA ALA A 8 -9.08 13.87 4.60
C ALA A 8 -8.89 14.50 3.21
N ARG A 9 -9.93 14.47 2.36
CA ARG A 9 -9.87 15.05 1.00
C ARG A 9 -9.57 16.54 0.99
N ARG A 10 -10.14 17.31 1.92
CA ARG A 10 -9.90 18.76 2.00
C ARG A 10 -8.46 19.14 2.34
N HIS A 11 -7.72 18.24 2.99
CA HIS A 11 -6.36 18.52 3.47
C HIS A 11 -5.27 17.70 2.77
N ALA A 12 -5.65 16.69 1.97
CA ALA A 12 -4.71 15.85 1.26
C ALA A 12 -3.86 16.69 0.29
N CYS A 13 -2.54 16.60 0.46
CA CYS A 13 -1.58 17.32 -0.35
C CYS A 13 -0.23 16.59 -0.32
N PHE A 14 0.69 17.00 -1.20
CA PHE A 14 2.03 16.40 -1.27
C PHE A 14 2.99 16.88 -0.16
N SER A 15 2.58 17.84 0.66
CA SER A 15 3.44 18.48 1.67
C SER A 15 3.19 17.92 3.07
N GLU A 16 4.19 17.24 3.62
CA GLU A 16 4.14 16.74 4.99
C GLU A 16 4.03 17.86 6.03
N SER A 17 4.69 19.00 5.79
CA SER A 17 4.64 20.15 6.70
C SER A 17 3.26 20.78 6.73
N ALA A 18 2.61 20.90 5.56
CA ALA A 18 1.24 21.41 5.46
C ALA A 18 0.24 20.47 6.17
N LEU A 19 0.40 19.15 6.04
CA LEU A 19 -0.43 18.20 6.80
C LEU A 19 -0.27 18.40 8.32
N ARG A 20 0.96 18.54 8.81
CA ARG A 20 1.22 18.77 10.24
C ARG A 20 0.63 20.08 10.74
N GLN A 21 0.72 21.16 9.95
CA GLN A 21 0.10 22.45 10.26
C GLN A 21 -1.43 22.33 10.35
N ASN A 22 -2.04 21.47 9.54
CA ASN A 22 -3.47 21.13 9.60
C ASN A 22 -3.81 20.08 10.67
N GLY A 23 -2.94 19.85 11.67
CA GLY A 23 -3.21 18.97 12.81
C GLY A 23 -3.03 17.46 12.54
N TYR A 24 -2.49 17.06 11.39
CA TYR A 24 -2.24 15.65 11.12
C TYR A 24 -0.95 15.16 11.81
N HIS A 25 -1.03 14.00 12.43
CA HIS A 25 0.10 13.34 13.08
C HIS A 25 0.60 12.16 12.25
N GLN A 26 1.92 12.06 12.11
CA GLN A 26 2.55 10.91 11.46
C GLN A 26 2.45 9.67 12.34
N ILE A 27 1.92 8.58 11.81
CA ILE A 27 1.78 7.29 12.51
C ILE A 27 2.62 6.17 11.89
N GLY A 28 3.23 6.41 10.73
CA GLY A 28 4.03 5.42 10.02
C GLY A 28 5.03 6.06 9.07
N ARG A 29 6.15 5.38 8.85
CA ARG A 29 7.21 5.74 7.91
C ARG A 29 7.66 4.49 7.18
N GLY A 30 7.45 4.46 5.86
CA GLY A 30 7.97 3.45 4.95
C GLY A 30 9.20 3.96 4.19
N ALA A 31 9.64 3.18 3.21
CA ALA A 31 10.78 3.55 2.36
C ALA A 31 10.45 4.67 1.35
N PHE A 32 9.21 4.72 0.88
CA PHE A 32 8.73 5.65 -0.15
C PHE A 32 7.84 6.76 0.39
N SER A 33 7.21 6.53 1.55
CA SER A 33 6.09 7.35 2.00
C SER A 33 5.96 7.38 3.53
N LYS A 34 5.15 8.32 4.01
CA LYS A 34 4.73 8.44 5.41
C LYS A 34 3.21 8.44 5.49
N ALA A 35 2.70 7.93 6.60
CA ALA A 35 1.27 7.82 6.88
C ALA A 35 0.86 8.80 7.98
N PHE A 36 -0.22 9.55 7.73
CA PHE A 36 -0.73 10.61 8.60
C PHE A 36 -2.20 10.37 8.96
N VAL A 37 -2.57 10.74 10.19
CA VAL A 37 -3.95 10.65 10.72
C VAL A 37 -4.30 11.94 11.45
N HIS A 38 -5.58 12.32 11.39
CA HIS A 38 -6.13 13.46 12.13
C HIS A 38 -7.12 12.99 13.21
N ARG A 39 -7.27 13.74 14.31
CA ARG A 39 -8.22 13.42 15.39
C ARG A 39 -9.67 13.35 14.91
N ASP A 40 -10.05 14.20 13.96
CA ASP A 40 -11.40 14.23 13.37
C ASP A 40 -11.62 13.18 12.27
N ALA A 41 -10.55 12.51 11.84
CA ALA A 41 -10.58 11.45 10.84
C ALA A 41 -9.75 10.24 11.29
N PRO A 42 -10.03 9.65 12.47
CA PRO A 42 -9.14 8.66 13.09
C PRO A 42 -9.09 7.32 12.36
N ASP A 43 -10.09 7.01 11.52
CA ASP A 43 -10.20 5.75 10.77
C ASP A 43 -9.69 5.86 9.33
N VAL A 44 -9.13 7.01 8.95
CA VAL A 44 -8.60 7.30 7.62
C VAL A 44 -7.14 7.69 7.73
N VAL A 45 -6.34 7.25 6.77
CA VAL A 45 -4.93 7.60 6.64
C VAL A 45 -4.74 8.38 5.35
N ILE A 46 -3.94 9.45 5.43
CA ILE A 46 -3.32 10.08 4.25
C ILE A 46 -1.89 9.54 4.16
N LYS A 47 -1.59 8.78 3.11
CA LYS A 47 -0.24 8.35 2.76
C LYS A 47 0.32 9.35 1.77
N VAL A 48 1.47 9.95 2.06
CA VAL A 48 2.17 10.90 1.18
C VAL A 48 3.57 10.37 0.92
N GLY A 49 3.99 10.36 -0.35
CA GLY A 49 5.25 9.74 -0.72
C GLY A 49 5.83 10.18 -2.05
N LYS A 50 6.95 9.55 -2.37
CA LYS A 50 7.68 9.72 -3.64
C LYS A 50 7.54 8.45 -4.47
N LEU A 51 7.47 8.60 -5.79
CA LEU A 51 7.41 7.48 -6.72
C LEU A 51 8.74 6.72 -6.80
N TYR A 52 9.86 7.34 -6.40
CA TYR A 52 11.18 6.72 -6.45
C TYR A 52 11.96 6.93 -5.15
N SER A 53 12.66 5.88 -4.70
CA SER A 53 13.57 5.94 -3.56
C SER A 53 15.01 5.76 -3.99
N LYS A 54 15.79 6.85 -3.95
CA LYS A 54 17.24 6.83 -4.20
C LYS A 54 17.98 5.83 -3.32
N ARG A 55 17.52 5.65 -2.08
CA ARG A 55 18.15 4.73 -1.11
C ARG A 55 18.02 3.27 -1.53
N LEU A 56 16.87 2.88 -2.08
CA LEU A 56 16.61 1.51 -2.51
C LEU A 56 16.89 1.28 -3.99
N ALA A 57 17.08 2.36 -4.76
CA ALA A 57 17.12 2.34 -6.22
C ALA A 57 15.89 1.66 -6.85
N LEU A 58 14.73 1.83 -6.21
CA LEU A 58 13.46 1.22 -6.64
C LEU A 58 12.37 2.28 -6.83
N THR A 59 11.39 1.93 -7.66
CA THR A 59 10.17 2.71 -7.90
C THR A 59 9.01 2.10 -7.11
N ASP A 60 8.24 2.93 -6.43
CA ASP A 60 7.11 2.56 -5.59
C ASP A 60 5.96 2.01 -6.46
N GLY A 61 5.55 0.76 -6.21
CA GLY A 61 4.41 0.15 -6.90
C GLY A 61 3.07 0.47 -6.23
N PHE A 62 3.07 1.03 -5.02
CA PHE A 62 1.85 1.36 -4.29
C PHE A 62 0.90 2.28 -5.04
N PRO A 63 1.32 3.40 -5.65
CA PRO A 63 0.39 4.32 -6.28
C PRO A 63 -0.40 3.65 -7.42
N HIS A 64 0.28 2.88 -8.27
CA HIS A 64 -0.37 2.06 -9.30
C HIS A 64 -1.34 1.05 -8.67
N PHE A 65 -0.90 0.25 -7.70
CA PHE A 65 -1.76 -0.72 -7.00
C PHE A 65 -3.00 -0.07 -6.39
N ALA A 66 -2.85 1.12 -5.78
CA ALA A 66 -3.95 1.87 -5.18
C ALA A 66 -4.93 2.42 -6.23
N GLN A 67 -4.44 2.83 -7.41
CA GLN A 67 -5.26 3.22 -8.55
C GLN A 67 -6.11 2.04 -9.04
N GLN A 68 -5.51 0.86 -9.25
CA GLN A 68 -6.24 -0.35 -9.65
C GLN A 68 -7.34 -0.77 -8.66
N LEU A 69 -7.10 -0.56 -7.36
CA LEU A 69 -8.11 -0.78 -6.31
C LEU A 69 -9.25 0.24 -6.36
N LEU A 70 -8.94 1.49 -6.71
CA LEU A 70 -9.92 2.58 -6.82
C LEU A 70 -10.81 2.39 -8.04
N ASP A 71 -10.21 1.99 -9.17
CA ASP A 71 -10.89 1.73 -10.44
C ASP A 71 -11.64 0.39 -10.46
N GLY A 72 -11.39 -0.46 -9.45
CA GLY A 72 -12.07 -1.74 -9.29
C GLY A 72 -11.51 -2.87 -10.15
N GLU A 73 -10.39 -2.64 -10.86
CA GLU A 73 -9.67 -3.66 -11.64
C GLU A 73 -9.23 -4.84 -10.76
N ILE A 74 -8.76 -4.53 -9.55
CA ILE A 74 -8.44 -5.52 -8.54
C ILE A 74 -9.27 -5.28 -7.28
N THR A 75 -9.70 -6.37 -6.67
CA THR A 75 -10.52 -6.36 -5.44
C THR A 75 -10.20 -7.59 -4.61
N SER A 76 -10.06 -7.40 -3.31
CA SER A 76 -9.87 -8.48 -2.35
C SER A 76 -10.17 -7.98 -0.94
N LYS A 77 -10.72 -8.84 -0.09
CA LYS A 77 -10.85 -8.54 1.35
C LYS A 77 -9.50 -8.43 2.07
N PHE A 78 -8.42 -8.87 1.42
CA PHE A 78 -7.05 -8.80 1.94
C PHE A 78 -6.27 -7.59 1.42
N PHE A 79 -6.91 -6.72 0.64
CA PHE A 79 -6.31 -5.47 0.13
C PHE A 79 -6.93 -4.26 0.82
N PRO A 80 -6.22 -3.12 0.86
CA PRO A 80 -6.72 -1.93 1.50
C PRO A 80 -7.94 -1.38 0.77
N LYS A 81 -8.83 -0.74 1.51
CA LYS A 81 -9.86 0.12 0.91
C LYS A 81 -9.25 1.48 0.65
N VAL A 82 -9.07 1.80 -0.63
CA VAL A 82 -8.67 3.13 -1.11
C VAL A 82 -9.94 3.96 -1.33
N TYR A 83 -9.86 5.24 -0.98
CA TYR A 83 -10.94 6.21 -1.15
C TYR A 83 -10.61 7.28 -2.18
N ASP A 84 -9.32 7.59 -2.33
CA ASP A 84 -8.84 8.63 -3.24
C ASP A 84 -7.34 8.51 -3.44
N ILE A 85 -6.84 8.98 -4.57
CA ILE A 85 -5.41 9.02 -4.89
C ILE A 85 -5.14 10.13 -5.91
N LEU A 86 -3.99 10.77 -5.77
CA LEU A 86 -3.43 11.63 -6.80
C LEU A 86 -1.96 11.30 -6.99
N ILE A 87 -1.57 11.17 -8.25
CA ILE A 87 -0.21 10.88 -8.69
C ILE A 87 0.27 12.08 -9.50
N ASP A 88 1.39 12.67 -9.10
CA ASP A 88 2.08 13.72 -9.83
C ASP A 88 3.41 13.15 -10.33
N ALA A 89 3.37 12.58 -11.54
CA ALA A 89 4.51 11.95 -12.19
C ALA A 89 5.65 12.94 -12.43
N ALA A 90 5.33 14.17 -12.86
CA ALA A 90 6.30 15.23 -13.14
C ALA A 90 7.11 15.61 -11.90
N ARG A 91 6.46 15.69 -10.73
CA ARG A 91 7.14 15.93 -9.44
C ARG A 91 7.66 14.67 -8.77
N GLY A 92 7.28 13.50 -9.28
CA GLY A 92 7.60 12.19 -8.70
C GLY A 92 6.96 12.00 -7.32
N LEU A 93 5.74 12.52 -7.10
CA LEU A 93 5.05 12.51 -5.81
C LEU A 93 3.67 11.85 -5.93
N PHE A 94 3.15 11.38 -4.80
CA PHE A 94 1.77 10.95 -4.69
C PHE A 94 1.20 11.27 -3.31
N TRP A 95 -0.12 11.34 -3.23
CA TRP A 95 -0.85 11.15 -1.99
C TRP A 95 -2.00 10.16 -2.19
N CYS A 96 -2.37 9.42 -1.15
CA CYS A 96 -3.45 8.45 -1.18
C CYS A 96 -4.26 8.54 0.13
N ILE A 97 -5.58 8.49 0.02
CA ILE A 97 -6.51 8.43 1.13
C ILE A 97 -7.05 7.00 1.20
N MET A 98 -6.81 6.34 2.33
CA MET A 98 -7.20 4.94 2.53
C MET A 98 -7.74 4.69 3.93
N LYS A 99 -8.45 3.58 4.10
CA LYS A 99 -8.86 3.11 5.43
C LYS A 99 -7.63 2.89 6.31
N ARG A 100 -7.72 3.26 7.58
CA ARG A 100 -6.71 2.98 8.59
C ARG A 100 -6.76 1.51 8.98
N TYR A 101 -5.58 0.92 9.08
CA TYR A 101 -5.34 -0.43 9.58
C TYR A 101 -4.29 -0.39 10.69
N HIS A 102 -4.25 -1.43 11.52
CA HIS A 102 -3.44 -1.46 12.73
C HIS A 102 -2.43 -2.61 12.69
N LYS A 103 -1.26 -2.40 13.30
CA LYS A 103 -0.32 -3.50 13.52
C LYS A 103 -0.85 -4.43 14.61
N GLN A 104 -0.72 -5.73 14.41
CA GLN A 104 -1.02 -6.74 15.41
C GLN A 104 0.19 -7.66 15.62
N ARG A 105 0.23 -8.35 16.77
CA ARG A 105 1.20 -9.41 17.02
C ARG A 105 1.01 -10.52 15.97
N GLY A 106 2.12 -11.12 15.53
CA GLY A 106 2.09 -12.16 14.50
C GLY A 106 2.24 -11.67 13.06
N ALA A 107 2.50 -10.37 12.84
CA ALA A 107 2.65 -9.82 11.50
C ALA A 107 3.76 -10.46 10.67
N LYS A 108 4.87 -10.85 11.32
CA LYS A 108 5.97 -11.58 10.70
C LYS A 108 5.50 -12.93 10.13
N LYS A 109 4.90 -13.77 10.97
CA LYS A 109 4.38 -15.09 10.57
C LYS A 109 3.34 -14.98 9.44
N MET A 110 2.44 -13.99 9.52
CA MET A 110 1.45 -13.77 8.47
C MET A 110 2.11 -13.34 7.16
N ALA A 111 3.07 -12.41 7.21
CA ALA A 111 3.80 -11.97 6.02
C ALA A 111 4.58 -13.13 5.38
N GLU A 112 5.23 -13.99 6.17
CA GLU A 112 5.91 -15.20 5.68
C GLU A 112 4.93 -16.14 4.95
N GLN A 113 3.74 -16.36 5.51
CA GLN A 113 2.70 -17.17 4.87
C GLN A 113 2.19 -16.59 3.54
N ILE A 114 1.97 -15.27 3.49
CA ILE A 114 1.51 -14.57 2.28
C ILE A 114 2.63 -14.57 1.24
N SER A 115 3.87 -14.26 1.63
CA SER A 115 5.05 -14.28 0.78
C SER A 115 5.30 -15.68 0.19
N THR A 116 5.17 -16.73 1.01
CA THR A 116 5.27 -18.12 0.54
C THR A 116 4.20 -18.45 -0.49
N THR A 117 2.97 -18.00 -0.26
CA THR A 117 1.87 -18.18 -1.22
C THR A 117 2.18 -17.46 -2.54
N HIS A 118 2.66 -16.21 -2.48
CA HIS A 118 3.06 -15.47 -3.68
C HIS A 118 4.17 -16.20 -4.46
N LYS A 119 5.24 -16.61 -3.78
CA LYS A 119 6.37 -17.35 -4.38
C LYS A 119 5.97 -18.70 -4.98
N ALA A 120 5.03 -19.41 -4.36
CA ALA A 120 4.52 -20.68 -4.87
C ALA A 120 3.75 -20.48 -6.18
N ILE A 121 3.00 -19.37 -6.32
CA ILE A 121 2.24 -19.10 -7.55
C ILE A 121 3.18 -18.59 -8.67
N THR A 122 4.22 -17.83 -8.34
CA THR A 122 5.23 -17.38 -9.32
C THR A 122 6.23 -18.47 -9.72
N GLY A 123 6.06 -19.71 -9.25
CA GLY A 123 6.96 -20.83 -9.58
C GLY A 123 8.34 -20.76 -8.92
N SER A 124 8.54 -19.87 -7.94
CA SER A 124 9.84 -19.61 -7.31
C SER A 124 10.16 -20.54 -6.13
N ILE A 125 9.25 -21.43 -5.73
CA ILE A 125 9.46 -22.47 -4.71
C ILE A 125 8.80 -23.78 -5.16
N SER A 126 9.56 -24.89 -5.08
CA SER A 126 9.01 -26.26 -5.05
C SER A 126 8.81 -26.71 -3.60
N GLY A 127 7.56 -26.99 -3.18
CA GLY A 127 7.32 -27.83 -1.98
C GLY A 127 6.58 -27.21 -0.79
N THR A 128 6.32 -25.90 -0.72
CA THR A 128 5.49 -25.33 0.36
C THR A 128 4.05 -25.12 -0.12
N LYS A 129 3.08 -25.76 0.54
CA LYS A 129 1.67 -25.65 0.14
C LYS A 129 1.17 -24.20 0.33
N PRO A 130 0.74 -23.51 -0.74
CA PRO A 130 0.18 -22.17 -0.63
C PRO A 130 -1.07 -22.18 0.24
N ILE A 131 -1.28 -21.13 1.04
CA ILE A 131 -2.51 -21.01 1.81
C ILE A 131 -3.60 -20.52 0.85
N GLY A 132 -4.52 -21.43 0.50
CA GLY A 132 -5.56 -21.20 -0.51
C GLY A 132 -6.36 -19.90 -0.31
N ARG A 133 -6.53 -19.45 0.94
CA ARG A 133 -7.28 -18.20 1.22
C ARG A 133 -6.65 -16.95 0.62
N PHE A 134 -5.31 -16.89 0.46
CA PHE A 134 -4.64 -15.72 -0.12
C PHE A 134 -4.35 -15.87 -1.62
N ARG A 135 -4.43 -17.10 -2.15
CA ARG A 135 -4.03 -17.42 -3.51
C ARG A 135 -4.68 -16.52 -4.56
N LYS A 136 -6.01 -16.46 -4.59
CA LYS A 136 -6.76 -15.62 -5.53
C LYS A 136 -6.43 -14.12 -5.43
N ALA A 137 -6.04 -13.65 -4.24
CA ALA A 137 -5.64 -12.26 -4.07
C ALA A 137 -4.22 -12.04 -4.64
N MET A 138 -3.29 -12.95 -4.34
CA MET A 138 -1.91 -12.86 -4.81
C MET A 138 -1.77 -13.07 -6.32
N GLU A 139 -2.63 -13.88 -6.93
CA GLU A 139 -2.69 -14.06 -8.39
C GLU A 139 -2.90 -12.73 -9.14
N LYS A 140 -3.60 -11.76 -8.54
CA LYS A 140 -3.81 -10.43 -9.12
C LYS A 140 -2.55 -9.55 -9.14
N LEU A 141 -1.49 -9.97 -8.45
CA LEU A 141 -0.24 -9.21 -8.32
C LEU A 141 0.89 -9.83 -9.16
N ILE A 142 0.61 -10.86 -9.95
CA ILE A 142 1.61 -11.57 -10.74
C ILE A 142 1.82 -10.82 -12.05
N ASP A 143 2.94 -10.10 -12.12
CA ASP A 143 3.41 -9.40 -13.31
C ASP A 143 4.94 -9.40 -13.29
N ALA A 144 5.58 -9.67 -14.43
CA ALA A 144 7.03 -9.69 -14.54
C ALA A 144 7.68 -8.30 -14.30
N ARG A 145 6.88 -7.23 -14.33
CA ARG A 145 7.29 -5.86 -14.05
C ARG A 145 7.33 -5.54 -12.55
N PHE A 146 6.77 -6.41 -11.71
CA PHE A 146 6.68 -6.20 -10.26
C PHE A 146 7.69 -7.04 -9.47
N ILE A 147 8.21 -6.44 -8.40
CA ILE A 147 9.00 -7.10 -7.36
C ILE A 147 8.10 -7.21 -6.13
N SER A 148 7.99 -8.41 -5.55
CA SER A 148 7.20 -8.61 -4.34
C SER A 148 7.81 -7.88 -3.14
N ASP A 149 7.04 -7.01 -2.50
CA ASP A 149 7.39 -6.29 -1.26
C ASP A 149 6.55 -6.78 -0.07
N ILE A 150 6.26 -8.08 -0.02
CA ILE A 150 5.45 -8.67 1.03
C ILE A 150 6.33 -8.98 2.24
N HIS A 151 6.31 -8.08 3.23
CA HIS A 151 6.98 -8.24 4.51
C HIS A 151 6.12 -7.74 5.68
N ALA A 152 6.56 -7.99 6.92
CA ALA A 152 5.80 -7.70 8.13
C ALA A 152 5.36 -6.22 8.29
N GLY A 153 6.06 -5.29 7.62
CA GLY A 153 5.72 -3.86 7.64
C GLY A 153 4.51 -3.51 6.78
N ASN A 154 4.25 -4.31 5.74
CA ASN A 154 3.20 -4.08 4.74
C ASN A 154 1.98 -4.98 4.96
N VAL A 155 1.94 -5.74 6.06
CA VAL A 155 0.76 -6.48 6.51
C VAL A 155 0.22 -5.83 7.77
N LEU A 156 -1.02 -5.35 7.70
CA LEU A 156 -1.77 -4.73 8.80
C LEU A 156 -3.09 -5.47 9.02
N TRP A 157 -3.88 -5.04 10.01
CA TRP A 157 -5.16 -5.65 10.35
C TRP A 157 -6.29 -4.65 10.37
N ASP A 158 -7.46 -5.09 9.92
CA ASP A 158 -8.70 -4.37 10.18
C ASP A 158 -9.25 -4.66 11.59
N ALA A 159 -10.32 -3.96 11.97
CA ALA A 159 -10.97 -4.12 13.26
C ALA A 159 -11.55 -5.53 13.50
N LYS A 160 -11.71 -6.34 12.45
CA LYS A 160 -12.22 -7.72 12.54
C LYS A 160 -11.10 -8.77 12.62
N GLY A 161 -9.83 -8.33 12.65
CA GLY A 161 -8.68 -9.24 12.65
C GLY A 161 -8.36 -9.83 11.27
N THR A 162 -8.87 -9.23 10.18
CA THR A 162 -8.51 -9.62 8.82
C THR A 162 -7.13 -9.02 8.47
N PRO A 163 -6.16 -9.83 8.01
CA PRO A 163 -4.88 -9.30 7.54
C PRO A 163 -5.05 -8.61 6.18
N ILE A 164 -4.41 -7.45 6.04
CA ILE A 164 -4.50 -6.55 4.89
C ILE A 164 -3.09 -6.27 4.40
N VAL A 165 -2.83 -6.56 3.12
CA VAL A 165 -1.58 -6.29 2.44
C VAL A 165 -1.68 -4.92 1.79
N ILE A 166 -1.00 -3.92 2.34
CA ILE A 166 -1.19 -2.50 1.99
C ILE A 166 -0.23 -1.97 0.93
N ASP A 167 0.89 -2.64 0.70
CA ASP A 167 1.97 -2.19 -0.17
C ASP A 167 2.73 -3.42 -0.70
N PRO A 168 2.11 -4.20 -1.61
CA PRO A 168 2.61 -5.53 -1.92
C PRO A 168 3.73 -5.57 -2.96
N ILE A 169 3.97 -4.47 -3.69
CA ILE A 169 4.78 -4.48 -4.90
C ILE A 169 5.68 -3.24 -5.00
N CYS A 170 6.90 -3.46 -5.50
CA CYS A 170 7.74 -2.44 -6.11
C CYS A 170 7.74 -2.64 -7.63
N ILE A 171 8.11 -1.60 -8.39
CA ILE A 171 8.28 -1.71 -9.84
C ILE A 171 9.76 -1.99 -10.14
N THR A 172 10.01 -3.00 -10.97
CA THR A 172 11.34 -3.33 -11.45
C THR A 172 11.93 -2.12 -12.20
N PRO A 173 13.19 -1.71 -11.92
CA PRO A 173 13.76 -0.47 -12.44
C PRO A 173 13.64 -0.27 -13.96
N ARG A 174 13.71 -1.34 -14.74
CA ARG A 174 13.57 -1.30 -16.21
C ARG A 174 12.22 -0.75 -16.68
N TYR A 175 11.15 -0.95 -15.92
CA TYR A 175 9.79 -0.62 -16.33
C TYR A 175 9.24 0.64 -15.67
N HIS A 176 10.05 1.42 -14.95
CA HIS A 176 9.54 2.59 -14.20
C HIS A 176 8.80 3.60 -15.08
N ARG A 177 9.23 3.77 -16.34
CA ARG A 177 8.61 4.69 -17.30
C ARG A 177 7.23 4.23 -17.74
N ASP A 178 6.99 2.92 -17.81
CA ASP A 178 5.72 2.36 -18.25
C ASP A 178 4.56 2.70 -17.30
N PHE A 179 4.88 3.10 -16.07
CA PHE A 179 3.88 3.40 -15.04
C PHE A 179 3.81 4.89 -14.67
N TYR A 180 4.92 5.63 -14.75
CA TYR A 180 4.99 7.01 -14.25
C TYR A 180 5.82 7.98 -15.11
N ALA A 181 6.05 7.68 -16.40
CA ALA A 181 6.63 8.66 -17.34
C ALA A 181 5.59 9.65 -17.87
#